data_AF-A0A2M7UYL7-F1
#
_entry.id   AF-A0A2M7UYL7-F1
#
_cell.length_a   1.000
_cell.length_b   1.000
_cell.length_c   1.000
_cell.angle_alpha   90.00
_cell.angle_beta   90.00
_cell.angle_gamma   90.00
#
_symmetry.space_group_name_H-M   'P 1'
#
loop_
_entity.id
_entity.type
_entity.pdbx_description
1 polymer ?
#
loop_
_entity_poly.entity_id
_entity_poly.type
_entity_poly.pdbx_seq_one_letter_code
_entity_poly.pdbx_strand_id
1 'polypeptide(L)'
;MDTRTNILPVKSFQETLYGGYCGPASLKMVLEYYGMDKSEKELAEMLKCDTKQGTNGKSIAEAAKKLGFEVEIKDNSSFEDIKIWLDKNIPVIVDWFSRGRYDYPEDDVADGHYSVVIGLDGEFIYLQDPEVGRIRKIKREDFLRVWFDFSTDYFEQSENQGSCRRQGSYFEQSENQGSCRRQGSYIKKCEDLILRQLIAIYR
;
A
#
# COMPACT_ATOMS: atom_id res chain seq x y z
N MET A 1 34.89 1.07 -0.03
CA MET A 1 33.43 1.16 0.13
C MET A 1 32.88 -0.14 -0.41
N ASP A 2 32.25 -0.95 0.45
CA ASP A 2 31.66 -2.22 0.03
C ASP A 2 30.45 -1.92 -0.87
N THR A 3 30.53 -2.34 -2.13
CA THR A 3 29.57 -2.04 -3.19
C THR A 3 28.47 -3.09 -3.29
N ARG A 4 28.36 -4.01 -2.31
CA ARG A 4 27.31 -5.02 -2.31
C ARG A 4 26.07 -4.49 -1.62
N THR A 5 25.05 -4.21 -2.42
CA THR A 5 23.68 -4.02 -1.91
C THR A 5 23.27 -5.29 -1.17
N ASN A 6 23.08 -5.22 0.14
CA ASN A 6 22.52 -6.32 0.91
C ASN A 6 21.03 -6.42 0.59
N ILE A 7 20.65 -7.45 -0.16
CA ILE A 7 19.25 -7.79 -0.42
C ILE A 7 18.86 -8.89 0.55
N LEU A 8 17.95 -8.58 1.47
CA LEU A 8 17.41 -9.53 2.42
C LEU A 8 16.63 -10.63 1.66
N PRO A 9 16.76 -11.91 2.06
CA PRO A 9 16.14 -13.04 1.38
C PRO A 9 14.64 -13.19 1.72
N VAL A 10 13.87 -12.10 1.58
CA VAL A 10 12.42 -12.13 1.71
C VAL A 10 11.83 -12.75 0.45
N LYS A 11 10.99 -13.78 0.62
CA LYS A 11 10.35 -14.45 -0.52
C LYS A 11 9.25 -13.59 -1.11
N SER A 12 9.11 -13.68 -2.43
CA SER A 12 8.05 -13.01 -3.16
C SER A 12 6.70 -13.67 -2.92
N PHE A 13 5.67 -12.85 -2.72
CA PHE A 13 4.28 -13.26 -2.74
C PHE A 13 3.49 -12.24 -3.55
N GLN A 14 2.57 -12.71 -4.40
CA GLN A 14 1.63 -11.83 -5.09
C GLN A 14 0.30 -11.85 -4.34
N GLU A 15 -0.24 -10.67 -4.07
CA GLU A 15 -1.54 -10.56 -3.42
C GLU A 15 -2.69 -11.06 -4.29
N THR A 16 -3.84 -11.33 -3.67
CA THR A 16 -5.09 -11.39 -4.41
C THR A 16 -5.47 -9.98 -4.86
N LEU A 17 -5.28 -9.72 -6.16
CA LEU A 17 -5.51 -8.42 -6.81
C LEU A 17 -6.96 -7.95 -6.62
N TYR A 18 -7.15 -6.63 -6.62
CA TYR A 18 -8.44 -5.95 -6.47
C TYR A 18 -9.16 -6.19 -5.12
N GLY A 19 -8.48 -6.78 -4.13
CA GLY A 19 -9.03 -7.07 -2.81
C GLY A 19 -8.55 -6.16 -1.67
N GLY A 20 -7.69 -5.17 -1.95
CA GLY A 20 -7.06 -4.33 -0.90
C GLY A 20 -6.05 -5.09 -0.04
N TYR A 21 -5.45 -6.17 -0.57
CA TYR A 21 -4.64 -7.12 0.19
C TYR A 21 -3.14 -6.80 0.27
N CYS A 22 -2.72 -5.59 -0.13
CA CYS A 22 -1.30 -5.21 -0.10
C CYS A 22 -0.71 -5.20 1.31
N GLY A 23 -1.50 -4.80 2.31
CA GLY A 23 -1.15 -4.90 3.73
C GLY A 23 -1.00 -6.36 4.20
N PRO A 24 -2.05 -7.21 4.09
CA PRO A 24 -1.97 -8.65 4.39
C PRO A 24 -0.82 -9.37 3.69
N ALA A 25 -0.62 -9.12 2.40
CA ALA A 25 0.44 -9.71 1.60
C ALA A 25 1.83 -9.24 2.03
N SER A 26 2.00 -7.95 2.34
CA SER A 26 3.26 -7.42 2.88
C SER A 26 3.60 -8.02 4.24
N LEU A 27 2.60 -8.11 5.14
CA LEU A 27 2.77 -8.76 6.43
C LEU A 27 3.13 -10.24 6.27
N LYS A 28 2.48 -10.96 5.34
CA LYS A 28 2.81 -12.36 5.02
C LYS A 28 4.29 -12.53 4.70
N MET A 29 4.82 -11.71 3.79
CA MET A 29 6.22 -11.80 3.35
C MET A 29 7.19 -11.55 4.51
N VAL A 30 6.89 -10.58 5.38
CA VAL A 30 7.69 -10.30 6.59
C VAL A 30 7.62 -11.44 7.61
N LEU A 31 6.44 -12.02 7.85
CA LEU A 31 6.29 -13.16 8.76
C LEU A 31 7.04 -14.39 8.25
N GLU A 32 6.96 -14.67 6.95
CA GLU A 32 7.65 -15.80 6.33
C GLU A 32 9.18 -15.63 6.42
N TYR A 33 9.69 -14.40 6.31
CA TYR A 33 11.10 -14.10 6.55
C TYR A 33 11.57 -14.51 7.96
N TYR A 34 10.69 -14.41 8.96
CA TYR A 34 10.94 -14.89 10.33
C TYR A 34 10.54 -16.36 10.57
N GLY A 35 10.24 -17.11 9.51
CA GLY A 35 9.87 -18.52 9.58
C GLY A 35 8.46 -18.79 10.10
N MET A 36 7.56 -17.79 10.10
CA MET A 36 6.16 -17.95 10.44
C MET A 36 5.30 -17.98 9.17
N ASP A 37 4.70 -19.13 8.87
CA ASP A 37 3.78 -19.27 7.74
C ASP A 37 2.34 -18.91 8.16
N LYS A 38 1.74 -18.00 7.40
CA LYS A 38 0.34 -17.57 7.49
C LYS A 38 -0.20 -17.34 6.10
N SER A 39 -1.44 -17.76 5.86
CA SER A 39 -2.11 -17.45 4.60
C SER A 39 -2.49 -15.97 4.53
N GLU A 40 -2.56 -15.41 3.31
CA GLU A 40 -3.05 -14.04 3.09
C GLU A 40 -4.45 -13.85 3.69
N LYS A 41 -5.32 -14.85 3.52
CA LYS A 41 -6.68 -14.84 4.07
C LYS A 41 -6.71 -14.73 5.60
N GLU A 42 -5.93 -15.55 6.30
CA GLU A 42 -5.84 -15.45 7.78
C GLU A 42 -5.39 -14.06 8.21
N LEU A 43 -4.41 -13.48 7.51
CA LEU A 43 -3.90 -12.15 7.84
C LEU A 43 -4.93 -11.06 7.51
N ALA A 44 -5.63 -11.16 6.38
CA ALA A 44 -6.71 -10.24 6.02
C ALA A 44 -7.82 -10.22 7.09
N GLU A 45 -8.18 -11.39 7.62
CA GLU A 45 -9.14 -11.51 8.73
C GLU A 45 -8.60 -10.87 10.04
N MET A 46 -7.32 -11.12 10.38
CA MET A 46 -6.67 -10.52 11.56
C MET A 46 -6.57 -8.99 11.47
N LEU A 47 -6.29 -8.48 10.27
CA LEU A 47 -6.14 -7.05 9.96
C LEU A 47 -7.49 -6.33 9.82
N LYS A 48 -8.59 -7.09 9.77
CA LYS A 48 -9.94 -6.59 9.41
C LYS A 48 -9.90 -5.81 8.09
N CYS A 49 -9.19 -6.36 7.12
CA CYS A 49 -8.99 -5.72 5.82
C CYS A 49 -10.35 -5.48 5.14
N ASP A 50 -10.56 -4.24 4.72
CA ASP A 50 -11.73 -3.84 3.94
C ASP A 50 -11.37 -3.83 2.45
N THR A 51 -12.19 -4.45 1.62
CA THR A 51 -11.88 -4.56 0.18
C THR A 51 -11.88 -3.22 -0.57
N LYS A 52 -12.46 -2.16 0.01
CA LYS A 52 -12.54 -0.82 -0.57
C LYS A 52 -11.55 0.16 0.06
N GLN A 53 -11.28 0.02 1.35
CA GLN A 53 -10.39 0.93 2.09
C GLN A 53 -9.00 0.35 2.38
N GLY A 54 -8.79 -0.95 2.12
CA GLY A 54 -7.54 -1.63 2.40
C GLY A 54 -7.34 -1.89 3.88
N THR A 55 -6.12 -1.64 4.36
CA THR A 55 -5.67 -1.89 5.73
C THR A 55 -4.80 -0.72 6.19
N ASN A 56 -5.03 -0.18 7.38
CA ASN A 56 -4.14 0.86 7.91
C ASN A 56 -2.90 0.26 8.62
N GLY A 57 -1.81 1.03 8.69
CA GLY A 57 -0.56 0.60 9.35
C GLY A 57 -0.74 0.19 10.83
N LYS A 58 -1.69 0.78 11.57
CA LYS A 58 -1.97 0.39 12.97
C LYS A 58 -2.51 -1.04 13.08
N SER A 59 -3.41 -1.44 12.18
CA SER A 59 -3.89 -2.84 12.09
C SER A 59 -2.75 -3.80 11.83
N ILE A 60 -1.81 -3.44 10.95
CA ILE A 60 -0.60 -4.24 10.68
C ILE A 60 0.22 -4.42 11.96
N ALA A 61 0.46 -3.34 12.70
CA ALA A 61 1.20 -3.40 13.94
C ALA A 61 0.49 -4.24 15.01
N GLU A 62 -0.82 -4.09 15.18
CA GLU A 62 -1.60 -4.88 16.13
C GLU A 62 -1.60 -6.37 15.79
N ALA A 63 -1.75 -6.72 14.51
CA ALA A 63 -1.71 -8.10 14.05
C ALA A 63 -0.33 -8.73 14.31
N ALA A 64 0.75 -8.04 13.96
CA ALA A 64 2.11 -8.50 14.22
C ALA A 64 2.41 -8.66 15.73
N LYS A 65 1.97 -7.71 16.57
CA LYS A 65 2.08 -7.82 18.04
C LYS A 65 1.33 -9.01 18.60
N LYS A 66 0.11 -9.30 18.12
CA LYS A 66 -0.66 -10.50 18.51
C LYS A 66 0.03 -11.80 18.12
N LEU A 67 0.89 -11.77 17.09
CA LEU A 67 1.71 -12.90 16.65
C LEU A 67 3.06 -13.00 17.40
N GLY A 68 3.31 -12.12 18.38
CA GLY A 68 4.50 -12.15 19.24
C GLY A 68 5.71 -11.42 18.68
N PHE A 69 5.51 -10.47 17.76
CA PHE A 69 6.57 -9.60 17.25
C PHE A 69 6.53 -8.22 17.91
N GLU A 70 7.70 -7.61 17.99
CA GLU A 70 7.83 -6.18 18.27
C GLU A 70 7.61 -5.38 17.00
N VAL A 71 7.02 -4.18 17.13
CA VAL A 71 6.70 -3.32 15.99
C VAL A 71 6.98 -1.86 16.30
N GLU A 72 7.69 -1.21 15.39
CA GLU A 72 7.89 0.24 15.37
C GLU A 72 7.23 0.82 14.11
N ILE A 73 6.35 1.81 14.30
CA ILE A 73 5.83 2.64 13.20
C ILE A 73 6.50 3.99 13.31
N LYS A 74 7.02 4.49 12.18
CA LYS A 74 7.61 5.83 12.10
C LYS A 74 7.14 6.54 10.83
N ASP A 75 6.48 7.67 11.03
CA ASP A 75 6.18 8.63 9.96
C ASP A 75 7.34 9.63 9.80
N ASN A 76 7.35 10.37 8.69
CA ASN A 76 8.41 11.31 8.31
C ASN A 76 9.79 10.66 8.19
N SER A 77 9.82 9.39 7.79
CA SER A 77 11.05 8.63 7.71
C SER A 77 11.96 9.05 6.56
N SER A 78 13.24 8.74 6.71
CA SER A 78 14.29 8.95 5.73
C SER A 78 14.80 7.61 5.17
N PHE A 79 15.60 7.66 4.11
CA PHE A 79 16.30 6.45 3.64
C PHE A 79 17.35 5.97 4.64
N GLU A 80 17.90 6.87 5.45
CA GLU A 80 18.82 6.53 6.54
C GLU A 80 18.09 5.69 7.61
N ASP A 81 16.82 6.00 7.91
CA ASP A 81 16.00 5.18 8.80
C ASP A 81 15.79 3.77 8.25
N ILE A 82 15.43 3.65 6.97
CA ILE A 82 15.33 2.35 6.28
C ILE A 82 16.66 1.60 6.39
N LYS A 83 17.78 2.29 6.13
CA LYS A 83 19.12 1.68 6.19
C LYS A 83 19.42 1.10 7.58
N ILE A 84 19.08 1.82 8.65
CA ILE A 84 19.29 1.36 10.04
C ILE A 84 18.59 0.02 10.30
N TRP A 85 17.38 -0.19 9.76
CA TRP A 85 16.66 -1.46 9.89
C TRP A 85 17.28 -2.56 9.03
N LEU A 86 17.60 -2.26 7.77
CA LEU A 86 18.21 -3.24 6.86
C LEU A 86 19.60 -3.70 7.34
N ASP A 87 20.40 -2.81 7.94
CA ASP A 87 21.70 -3.14 8.54
C ASP A 87 21.55 -4.13 9.72
N LYS A 88 20.38 -4.17 10.36
CA LYS A 88 20.02 -5.16 11.40
C LYS A 88 19.39 -6.44 10.82
N ASN A 89 19.35 -6.58 9.50
CA ASN A 89 18.63 -7.64 8.78
C ASN A 89 17.11 -7.67 9.08
N ILE A 90 16.51 -6.50 9.29
CA ILE A 90 15.08 -6.34 9.52
C ILE A 90 14.45 -5.73 8.26
N PRO A 91 13.59 -6.45 7.52
CA PRO A 91 12.84 -5.87 6.41
C PRO A 91 11.78 -4.90 6.97
N VAL A 92 11.49 -3.85 6.22
CA VAL A 92 10.51 -2.82 6.63
C VAL A 92 9.38 -2.72 5.63
N ILE A 93 8.15 -2.59 6.11
CA ILE A 93 7.00 -2.28 5.26
C ILE A 93 6.95 -0.76 5.08
N VAL A 94 6.73 -0.30 3.85
CA VAL A 94 6.56 1.13 3.53
C VAL A 94 5.18 1.37 2.93
N ASP A 95 4.61 2.51 3.27
CA ASP A 95 3.34 3.01 2.75
C ASP A 95 3.60 4.09 1.69
N TRP A 96 3.20 3.86 0.45
CA TRP A 96 3.54 4.73 -0.68
C TRP A 96 2.50 4.69 -1.80
N PHE A 97 2.41 5.75 -2.59
CA PHE A 97 1.53 5.80 -3.76
C PHE A 97 2.11 5.03 -4.95
N SER A 98 1.45 3.96 -5.36
CA SER A 98 1.82 3.17 -6.54
C SER A 98 0.99 3.56 -7.76
N ARG A 99 1.63 3.68 -8.93
CA ARG A 99 0.92 3.81 -10.23
C ARG A 99 0.28 2.49 -10.68
N GLY A 100 0.55 1.40 -9.97
CA GLY A 100 0.01 0.09 -10.26
C GLY A 100 0.91 -0.77 -11.15
N ARG A 101 0.33 -1.80 -11.74
CA ARG A 101 1.01 -2.70 -12.69
C ARG A 101 1.06 -2.10 -14.10
N TYR A 102 1.96 -2.62 -14.93
CA TYR A 102 2.11 -2.15 -16.32
C TYR A 102 0.91 -2.49 -17.21
N ASP A 103 0.13 -3.51 -16.83
CA ASP A 103 -1.06 -3.97 -17.54
C ASP A 103 -2.36 -3.36 -17.02
N TYR A 104 -2.26 -2.38 -16.10
CA TYR A 104 -3.40 -1.55 -15.71
C TYR A 104 -3.69 -0.50 -16.78
N PRO A 105 -4.96 -0.08 -16.94
CA PRO A 105 -5.33 1.02 -17.81
C PRO A 105 -4.49 2.29 -17.63
N GLU A 106 -4.27 3.02 -18.72
CA GLU A 106 -3.53 4.29 -18.68
C GLU A 106 -4.25 5.38 -17.89
N ASP A 107 -5.56 5.26 -17.70
CA ASP A 107 -6.40 6.16 -16.91
C ASP A 107 -6.59 5.70 -15.45
N ASP A 108 -6.00 4.57 -15.04
CA ASP A 108 -5.96 4.18 -13.63
C ASP A 108 -5.17 5.21 -12.81
N VAL A 109 -5.78 5.59 -11.68
CA VAL A 109 -5.23 6.57 -10.76
C VAL A 109 -4.30 5.84 -9.79
N ALA A 110 -3.15 6.46 -9.49
CA ALA A 110 -2.27 5.95 -8.45
C ALA A 110 -3.00 5.94 -7.09
N ASP A 111 -2.72 4.93 -6.28
CA ASP A 111 -3.39 4.71 -4.99
C ASP A 111 -2.37 4.31 -3.90
N GLY A 112 -2.79 4.42 -2.65
CA GLY A 112 -2.04 3.98 -1.47
C GLY A 112 -1.68 2.49 -1.55
N HIS A 113 -0.44 2.16 -1.21
CA HIS A 113 0.11 0.82 -1.40
C HIS A 113 1.17 0.46 -0.37
N TYR A 114 1.14 -0.81 0.07
CA TYR A 114 2.18 -1.36 0.92
C TYR A 114 3.15 -2.22 0.12
N SER A 115 4.44 -2.09 0.42
CA SER A 115 5.46 -3.00 -0.07
C SER A 115 6.55 -3.23 0.99
N VAL A 116 7.31 -4.31 0.85
CA VAL A 116 8.39 -4.65 1.79
C VAL A 116 9.72 -4.19 1.21
N VAL A 117 10.41 -3.28 1.88
CA VAL A 117 11.79 -2.93 1.54
C VAL A 117 12.72 -4.05 1.98
N ILE A 118 13.46 -4.58 1.03
CA ILE A 118 14.39 -5.70 1.24
C ILE A 118 15.84 -5.29 0.96
N GLY A 119 16.06 -4.11 0.41
CA GLY A 119 17.37 -3.62 0.05
C GLY A 119 17.38 -2.14 -0.28
N LEU A 120 18.53 -1.52 -0.10
CA LEU A 120 18.76 -0.10 -0.35
C LEU A 120 20.23 0.11 -0.70
N ASP A 121 20.50 0.87 -1.76
CA ASP A 121 21.85 1.34 -2.09
C ASP A 121 21.88 2.86 -2.30
N GLY A 122 22.96 3.39 -2.86
CA GLY A 122 23.14 4.82 -3.10
C GLY A 122 22.15 5.41 -4.11
N GLU A 123 21.57 4.59 -4.99
CA GLU A 123 20.73 5.05 -6.11
C GLU A 123 19.31 4.49 -6.03
N PHE A 124 19.13 3.29 -5.49
CA PHE A 124 17.89 2.53 -5.59
C PHE A 124 17.38 2.00 -4.25
N ILE A 125 16.06 1.92 -4.16
CA ILE A 125 15.31 1.13 -3.20
C ILE A 125 14.78 -0.14 -3.88
N TYR A 126 14.83 -1.27 -3.17
CA TYR A 126 14.39 -2.58 -3.65
C TYR A 126 13.20 -3.04 -2.82
N LEU A 127 12.04 -3.13 -3.47
CA LEU A 127 10.77 -3.46 -2.85
C LEU A 127 10.33 -4.85 -3.29
N GLN A 128 10.13 -5.75 -2.34
CA GLN A 128 9.31 -6.92 -2.58
C GLN A 128 7.85 -6.48 -2.59
N ASP A 129 7.29 -6.34 -3.79
CA ASP A 129 6.01 -5.68 -4.01
C ASP A 129 4.91 -6.74 -4.24
N PRO A 130 3.87 -6.77 -3.38
CA PRO A 130 2.79 -7.75 -3.47
C PRO A 130 1.92 -7.58 -4.72
N GLU A 131 1.85 -6.39 -5.31
CA GLU A 131 1.01 -6.14 -6.49
C GLU A 131 1.58 -6.84 -7.74
N VAL A 132 2.90 -6.80 -7.90
CA VAL A 132 3.60 -7.43 -9.04
C VAL A 132 4.15 -8.81 -8.73
N GLY A 133 4.17 -9.23 -7.47
CA GLY A 133 4.69 -10.53 -7.04
C GLY A 133 6.19 -10.71 -7.26
N ARG A 134 6.96 -9.62 -7.37
CA ARG A 134 8.40 -9.61 -7.66
C ARG A 134 9.06 -8.35 -7.10
N ILE A 135 10.39 -8.30 -7.19
CA ILE A 135 11.14 -7.12 -6.77
C ILE A 135 10.87 -5.95 -7.74
N ARG A 136 10.39 -4.81 -7.22
CA ARG A 136 10.47 -3.52 -7.89
C ARG A 136 11.75 -2.80 -7.47
N LYS A 137 12.50 -2.33 -8.46
CA LYS A 137 13.68 -1.49 -8.27
C LYS A 137 13.31 -0.06 -8.67
N ILE A 138 13.35 0.87 -7.72
CA ILE A 138 12.93 2.26 -7.92
C ILE A 138 14.09 3.18 -7.55
N LYS A 139 14.33 4.24 -8.33
CA LYS A 139 15.32 5.25 -7.94
C LYS A 139 14.86 5.93 -6.66
N ARG A 140 15.80 6.21 -5.75
CA ARG A 140 15.53 6.86 -4.46
C ARG A 140 14.78 8.18 -4.62
N GLU A 141 15.22 9.02 -5.56
CA GLU A 141 14.60 10.30 -5.84
C GLU A 141 13.16 10.15 -6.35
N ASP A 142 12.90 9.12 -7.15
CA ASP A 142 11.56 8.84 -7.69
C ASP A 142 10.64 8.35 -6.58
N PHE A 143 11.13 7.42 -5.75
CA PHE A 143 10.38 6.90 -4.60
C PHE A 143 10.04 7.99 -3.59
N LEU A 144 10.95 8.91 -3.28
CA LEU A 144 10.69 10.03 -2.36
C LEU A 144 9.51 10.91 -2.79
N ARG A 145 9.23 11.02 -4.09
CA ARG A 145 8.11 11.81 -4.62
C ARG A 145 6.76 11.14 -4.42
N VAL A 146 6.76 9.83 -4.18
CA VAL A 146 5.55 9.01 -4.01
C VAL A 146 5.48 8.33 -2.64
N TRP A 147 6.45 8.57 -1.75
CA TRP A 147 6.48 7.99 -0.40
C TRP A 147 5.57 8.79 0.56
N PHE A 148 4.28 8.71 0.30
CA PHE A 148 3.20 9.25 1.13
C PHE A 148 1.94 8.42 0.88
N ASP A 149 0.94 8.56 1.75
CA ASP A 149 -0.43 8.06 1.58
C ASP A 149 -1.43 8.99 2.31
N PHE A 150 -2.73 8.68 2.27
CA PHE A 150 -3.79 9.36 3.02
C PHE A 150 -4.47 8.39 4.00
N SER A 151 -4.92 8.89 5.15
CA SER A 151 -5.65 8.07 6.13
C SER A 151 -6.97 7.52 5.54
N THR A 152 -7.42 6.34 5.98
CA THR A 152 -8.69 5.76 5.49
C THR A 152 -9.94 6.58 5.84
N ASP A 153 -9.85 7.43 6.87
CA ASP A 153 -10.91 8.35 7.30
C ASP A 153 -11.13 9.52 6.30
N TYR A 154 -10.29 9.57 5.26
CA TYR A 154 -10.26 10.59 4.21
C TYR A 154 -11.39 10.48 3.18
N PHE A 155 -11.91 9.27 2.93
CA PHE A 155 -12.92 9.02 1.89
C PHE A 155 -14.33 8.85 2.50
N GLU A 156 -15.10 9.94 2.60
CA GLU A 156 -16.56 9.84 2.80
C GLU A 156 -17.27 9.69 1.46
N GLN A 157 -18.14 8.68 1.35
CA GLN A 157 -19.11 8.60 0.25
C GLN A 157 -20.08 9.78 0.36
N SER A 158 -20.37 10.45 -0.75
CA SER A 158 -21.52 11.35 -0.83
C SER A 158 -22.80 10.50 -0.79
N GLU A 159 -23.23 10.05 0.39
CA GLU A 159 -24.56 9.48 0.59
C GLU A 159 -25.60 10.59 0.59
N ASN A 160 -25.95 11.08 -0.61
CA ASN A 160 -27.28 11.52 -1.00
C ASN A 160 -27.20 12.30 -2.32
N GLN A 161 -27.56 11.63 -3.43
CA GLN A 161 -28.43 12.18 -4.47
C GLN A 161 -28.64 11.14 -5.60
N GLY A 162 -29.81 10.47 -5.56
CA GLY A 162 -30.54 9.91 -6.70
C GLY A 162 -29.84 8.88 -7.60
N SER A 163 -30.17 7.59 -7.43
CA SER A 163 -29.82 6.56 -8.42
C SER A 163 -30.64 6.77 -9.71
N CYS A 164 -30.00 7.10 -10.82
CA CYS A 164 -30.62 6.99 -12.14
C CYS A 164 -30.40 5.56 -12.67
N ARG A 165 -31.45 4.73 -12.64
CA ARG A 165 -31.41 3.36 -13.18
C ARG A 165 -31.36 3.41 -14.70
N ARG A 166 -30.37 2.76 -15.33
CA ARG A 166 -30.42 2.47 -16.78
C ARG A 166 -31.53 1.46 -17.04
N GLN A 167 -32.64 1.89 -17.65
CA GLN A 167 -33.41 1.02 -18.53
C GLN A 167 -33.09 1.42 -19.97
N GLY A 168 -32.78 0.40 -20.77
CA GLY A 168 -32.31 0.59 -22.14
C GLY A 168 -33.41 0.95 -23.13
N SER A 169 -32.90 1.21 -24.34
CA SER A 169 -33.57 1.22 -25.64
C SER A 169 -34.05 2.59 -26.17
N TYR A 170 -33.56 2.87 -27.38
CA TYR A 170 -33.97 3.82 -28.41
C TYR A 170 -33.82 5.34 -28.16
N PHE A 171 -33.21 5.95 -29.19
CA PHE A 171 -33.11 7.38 -29.45
C PHE A 171 -34.47 8.06 -29.34
N GLU A 172 -34.55 9.10 -28.51
CA GLU A 172 -35.35 10.30 -28.79
C GLU A 172 -34.61 11.50 -28.19
N GLN A 173 -34.33 12.50 -29.04
CA GLN A 173 -33.78 13.77 -28.61
C GLN A 173 -34.85 14.53 -27.82
N SER A 174 -34.61 14.76 -26.54
CA SER A 174 -35.26 15.83 -25.81
C SER A 174 -34.26 16.50 -24.88
N GLU A 175 -34.01 17.76 -25.14
CA GLU A 175 -33.21 18.66 -24.31
C GLU A 175 -33.73 18.67 -22.88
N ASN A 176 -32.92 18.19 -21.94
CA ASN A 176 -33.03 18.66 -20.57
C ASN A 176 -31.63 18.65 -19.94
N GLN A 177 -31.17 19.85 -19.57
CA GLN A 177 -29.86 20.10 -18.99
C GLN A 177 -29.77 19.47 -17.59
N GLY A 178 -29.34 18.22 -17.52
CA GLY A 178 -28.95 17.55 -16.29
C GLY A 178 -27.46 17.24 -16.31
N SER A 179 -26.66 18.06 -15.64
CA SER A 179 -25.23 17.82 -15.44
C SER A 179 -25.02 16.49 -14.71
N CYS A 180 -24.56 15.46 -15.41
CA CYS A 180 -24.03 14.25 -14.80
C CYS A 180 -22.71 14.61 -14.12
N ARG A 181 -22.77 14.96 -12.82
CA ARG A 181 -21.57 15.25 -12.03
C ARG A 181 -20.85 13.92 -11.74
N ARG A 182 -19.62 13.80 -12.23
CA ARG A 182 -18.70 12.73 -11.83
C ARG A 182 -18.57 12.79 -10.30
N GLN A 183 -18.84 11.69 -9.62
CA GLN A 183 -18.49 11.54 -8.22
C GLN A 183 -16.96 11.61 -8.14
N GLY A 184 -16.45 12.68 -7.56
CA GLY A 184 -15.06 12.80 -7.15
C GLY A 184 -15.02 12.84 -5.63
N SER A 185 -14.15 12.04 -5.03
CA SER A 185 -13.70 12.25 -3.65
C SER A 185 -12.81 13.50 -3.61
N TYR A 186 -13.06 14.41 -2.67
CA TYR A 186 -12.26 15.64 -2.50
C TYR A 186 -11.46 15.58 -1.19
N ILE A 187 -10.20 16.02 -1.26
CA ILE A 187 -9.27 16.19 -0.14
C ILE A 187 -9.90 17.14 0.90
N LYS A 188 -10.25 16.64 2.09
CA LYS A 188 -10.90 17.48 3.12
C LYS A 188 -9.90 18.29 3.95
N LYS A 189 -8.74 17.75 4.32
CA LYS A 189 -7.74 18.42 5.20
C LYS A 189 -6.32 17.90 4.99
N CYS A 190 -5.31 18.76 5.16
CA CYS A 190 -3.88 18.36 5.13
C CYS A 190 -3.46 17.47 6.32
N GLU A 191 -4.29 17.35 7.35
CA GLU A 191 -4.00 16.61 8.60
C GLU A 191 -4.07 15.09 8.42
N ASP A 192 -4.60 14.61 7.29
CA ASP A 192 -4.77 13.18 6.96
C ASP A 192 -3.62 12.61 6.11
N LEU A 193 -2.59 13.41 5.81
CA LEU A 193 -1.43 12.99 5.04
C LEU A 193 -0.51 12.11 5.90
N ILE A 194 -0.36 10.86 5.48
CA ILE A 194 0.65 9.93 5.99
C ILE A 194 1.92 10.16 5.18
N LEU A 195 2.92 10.83 5.76
CA LEU A 195 4.15 11.13 5.04
C LEU A 195 5.23 10.11 5.42
N ARG A 196 5.77 9.39 4.43
CA ARG A 196 6.95 8.51 4.58
C ARG A 196 6.84 7.54 5.75
N GLN A 197 5.72 6.83 5.84
CA GLN A 197 5.55 5.82 6.86
C GLN A 197 6.42 4.61 6.56
N LEU A 198 7.10 4.14 7.61
CA LEU A 198 7.71 2.82 7.67
C LEU A 198 7.17 2.06 8.87
N ILE A 199 7.08 0.75 8.73
CA ILE A 199 6.68 -0.20 9.76
C ILE A 199 7.77 -1.27 9.84
N ALA A 200 8.55 -1.26 10.91
CA ALA A 200 9.55 -2.28 11.20
C ALA A 200 8.93 -3.34 12.13
N ILE A 201 9.01 -4.61 11.74
CA ILE A 201 8.53 -5.75 12.52
C ILE A 201 9.72 -6.65 12.82
N TYR A 202 9.96 -6.98 14.09
CA TYR A 202 11.15 -7.72 14.52
C TYR A 202 10.89 -8.56 15.79
N ARG A 203 11.90 -9.34 16.20
CA ARG A 203 11.90 -10.15 17.43
C ARG A 203 12.99 -9.68 18.38
#